data_AF-A0A496Q7E5-F1
#
_entry.id   AF-A0A496Q7E5-F1
#
_cell.length_a   1.000
_cell.length_b   1.000
_cell.length_c   1.000
_cell.angle_alpha   90.00
_cell.angle_beta   90.00
_cell.angle_gamma   90.00
#
_symmetry.space_group_name_H-M   'P 1'
#
loop_
_entity.id
_entity.type
_entity.pdbx_description
1 polymer ?
#
loop_
_entity_poly.entity_id
_entity_poly.type
_entity_poly.pdbx_seq_one_letter_code
_entity_poly.pdbx_strand_id
1 'polypeptide(L)'
;MPSKAYEKGRRAEYKVRYVLQGQGYIVIRSAGSRTPIDLVAINPTKREILLIQVKTGKSRLSPEEREVLRILNGTYEVKAMATVREGRRLRLVEVR
;
A
#
# COMPACT_ATOMS: atom_id res chain seq x y z
N MET A 1 -22.87 6.05 -9.51
CA MET A 1 -22.34 6.67 -8.25
C MET A 1 -21.83 5.57 -7.35
N PRO A 2 -20.70 5.74 -6.64
CA PRO A 2 -20.22 4.75 -5.68
C PRO A 2 -21.22 4.57 -4.53
N SER A 3 -21.27 3.38 -3.91
CA SER A 3 -22.17 3.14 -2.78
C SER A 3 -21.70 3.88 -1.51
N LYS A 4 -22.62 4.21 -0.59
CA LYS A 4 -22.28 4.84 0.71
C LYS A 4 -21.24 4.05 1.52
N ALA A 5 -21.25 2.72 1.38
CA ALA A 5 -20.26 1.85 2.00
C ALA A 5 -18.86 2.02 1.39
N TYR A 6 -18.79 2.16 0.05
CA TYR A 6 -17.54 2.40 -0.66
C TYR A 6 -16.92 3.75 -0.27
N GLU A 7 -17.75 4.81 -0.15
CA GLU A 7 -17.28 6.11 0.34
C GLU A 7 -16.75 6.04 1.77
N LYS A 8 -17.41 5.28 2.65
CA LYS A 8 -16.99 5.11 4.05
C LYS A 8 -15.63 4.42 4.15
N GLY A 9 -15.41 3.35 3.38
CA GLY A 9 -14.11 2.67 3.29
C GLY A 9 -13.02 3.63 2.82
N ARG A 10 -13.30 4.37 1.75
CA ARG A 10 -12.35 5.35 1.19
C ARG A 10 -11.99 6.46 2.18
N ARG A 11 -12.95 6.98 2.95
CA ARG A 11 -12.69 7.99 4.00
C ARG A 11 -11.78 7.44 5.10
N ALA A 12 -11.96 6.19 5.51
CA ALA A 12 -11.10 5.58 6.51
C ALA A 12 -9.66 5.40 6.02
N GLU A 13 -9.47 4.92 4.79
CA GLU A 13 -8.15 4.84 4.15
C GLU A 13 -7.47 6.21 4.08
N TYR A 14 -8.21 7.27 3.72
CA TYR A 14 -7.68 8.62 3.72
C TYR A 14 -7.28 9.10 5.11
N LYS A 15 -8.07 8.80 6.15
CA LYS A 15 -7.72 9.14 7.52
C LYS A 15 -6.41 8.49 7.95
N VAL A 16 -6.26 7.18 7.71
CA VAL A 16 -5.02 6.44 8.00
C VAL A 16 -3.84 7.05 7.24
N ARG A 17 -4.03 7.36 5.95
CA ARG A 17 -3.02 8.04 5.13
C ARG A 17 -2.54 9.34 5.77
N TYR A 18 -3.46 10.24 6.15
CA TYR A 18 -3.09 11.54 6.71
C TYR A 18 -2.33 11.42 8.03
N VAL A 19 -2.74 10.49 8.89
CA VAL A 19 -2.03 10.22 10.16
C VAL A 19 -0.58 9.79 9.89
N LEU A 20 -0.38 8.83 8.96
CA LEU A 20 0.96 8.34 8.62
C LEU A 20 1.82 9.39 7.92
N GLN A 21 1.22 10.21 7.05
CA GLN A 21 1.91 11.33 6.42
C GLN A 21 2.43 12.33 7.46
N GLY A 22 1.62 12.64 8.48
CA GLY A 22 2.05 13.49 9.61
C GLY A 22 3.19 12.89 10.44
N GLN A 23 3.42 11.57 10.36
CA GLN A 23 4.52 10.86 11.01
C GLN A 23 5.75 10.69 10.10
N GLY A 24 5.77 11.33 8.93
CA GLY A 24 6.89 11.30 7.99
C GLY A 24 6.89 10.11 7.02
N TYR A 25 5.77 9.40 6.88
CA TYR A 25 5.65 8.34 5.88
C TYR A 25 5.18 8.89 4.53
N ILE A 26 5.78 8.39 3.45
CA ILE A 26 5.26 8.50 2.09
C ILE A 26 4.27 7.36 1.90
N VAL A 27 3.00 7.66 1.62
CA VAL A 27 1.92 6.65 1.61
C VAL A 27 1.32 6.49 0.21
N ILE A 28 1.32 5.26 -0.28
CA ILE A 28 0.76 4.84 -1.57
C ILE A 28 -0.50 4.01 -1.32
N ARG A 29 -1.55 4.25 -2.10
CA ARG A 29 -2.81 3.49 -2.07
C ARG A 29 -2.85 2.46 -3.18
N SER A 30 -3.36 1.26 -2.89
CA SER A 30 -3.73 0.32 -3.95
C SER A 30 -4.93 0.84 -4.73
N ALA A 31 -4.92 0.62 -6.05
CA ALA A 31 -6.05 0.95 -6.90
C ALA A 31 -7.11 -0.16 -6.81
N GLY A 32 -8.35 0.21 -6.48
CA GLY A 32 -9.51 -0.68 -6.55
C GLY A 32 -9.80 -1.56 -5.33
N SER A 33 -9.02 -1.48 -4.25
CA SER A 33 -9.28 -2.18 -2.95
C SER A 33 -9.55 -3.70 -3.09
N ARG A 34 -8.96 -4.36 -4.10
CA ARG A 34 -9.06 -5.82 -4.32
C ARG A 34 -7.80 -6.58 -3.87
N THR A 35 -6.92 -5.90 -3.15
CA THR A 35 -5.64 -6.44 -2.70
C THR A 35 -5.66 -6.62 -1.19
N PRO A 36 -4.89 -7.57 -0.64
CA PRO A 36 -4.75 -7.77 0.82
C PRO A 36 -3.91 -6.67 1.51
N ILE A 37 -3.57 -5.61 0.78
CA ILE A 37 -2.86 -4.43 1.24
C ILE A 37 -3.54 -3.21 0.60
N ASP A 38 -4.14 -2.35 1.42
CA ASP A 38 -4.79 -1.12 0.96
C ASP A 38 -3.81 0.05 0.87
N LEU A 39 -2.85 0.11 1.81
CA LEU A 39 -1.84 1.15 1.90
C LEU A 39 -0.43 0.55 2.06
N VAL A 40 0.53 1.15 1.36
CA VAL A 40 1.96 0.96 1.60
C VAL A 40 2.51 2.28 2.09
N ALA A 41 3.13 2.30 3.28
CA ALA A 41 3.71 3.50 3.85
C ALA A 41 5.21 3.32 4.07
N ILE A 42 6.02 4.21 3.49
CA ILE A 42 7.49 4.14 3.53
C ILE A 42 8.02 5.31 4.33
N ASN A 43 8.80 5.04 5.38
CA ASN A 43 9.52 6.06 6.12
C ASN A 43 11.02 6.01 5.77
N PRO A 44 11.54 6.99 5.00
CA PRO A 44 12.92 6.97 4.54
C PRO A 44 13.92 7.14 5.70
N THR A 45 13.56 7.89 6.73
CA THR A 45 14.44 8.16 7.89
C THR A 45 14.54 6.93 8.80
N LYS A 46 13.41 6.28 9.08
CA LYS A 46 13.36 5.06 9.91
C LYS A 46 13.77 3.80 9.15
N ARG A 47 13.85 3.87 7.82
CA ARG A 47 14.04 2.72 6.92
C ARG A 47 12.98 1.63 7.14
N GLU A 48 11.73 2.05 7.29
CA GLU A 48 10.60 1.18 7.61
C GLU A 48 9.56 1.20 6.49
N ILE A 49 8.98 0.04 6.19
CA ILE A 49 7.82 -0.10 5.30
C ILE A 49 6.68 -0.72 6.09
N LEU A 50 5.52 -0.08 6.08
CA LEU A 50 4.29 -0.61 6.65
C LEU A 50 3.38 -1.09 5.52
N LEU A 51 2.98 -2.36 5.60
CA LEU A 51 1.93 -2.96 4.77
C LEU A 51 0.64 -2.98 5.57
N ILE A 52 -0.38 -2.25 5.11
CA ILE A 52 -1.56 -1.96 5.91
C ILE A 52 -2.82 -2.36 5.15
N GLN A 53 -3.59 -3.27 5.73
CA GLN A 53 -4.97 -3.51 5.38
C GLN A 53 -5.87 -2.68 6.29
N VAL A 54 -6.70 -1.80 5.73
CA VAL A 54 -7.59 -0.91 6.47
C VAL A 54 -8.91 -1.61 6.75
N LYS A 55 -9.28 -1.74 8.02
CA LYS A 55 -10.60 -2.24 8.45
C LYS A 55 -11.40 -1.14 9.12
N THR A 56 -12.73 -1.19 8.98
CA THR A 56 -13.64 -0.21 9.58
C THR A 56 -14.76 -0.88 10.37
N GLY A 57 -15.21 -0.22 11.43
CA GLY A 57 -16.31 -0.72 12.27
C GLY A 57 -15.99 -2.08 12.89
N LYS A 58 -16.88 -3.06 12.69
CA LYS A 58 -16.74 -4.43 13.20
C LYS A 58 -15.98 -5.37 12.26
N SER A 59 -15.50 -4.85 11.11
CA SER A 59 -14.76 -5.66 10.14
C SER A 59 -13.41 -6.11 10.72
N ARG A 60 -13.04 -7.36 10.45
CA ARG A 60 -11.78 -7.97 10.88
C ARG A 60 -10.99 -8.42 9.65
N LEU A 61 -9.71 -8.69 9.84
CA LEU A 61 -8.90 -9.35 8.81
C LEU A 61 -9.48 -10.74 8.52
N SER A 62 -9.63 -11.06 7.24
CA SER A 62 -9.87 -12.44 6.82
C SER A 62 -8.63 -13.31 7.09
N PRO A 63 -8.77 -14.64 7.18
CA PRO A 63 -7.63 -15.54 7.27
C PRO A 63 -6.59 -15.32 6.16
N GLU A 64 -7.04 -15.12 4.91
CA GLU A 64 -6.15 -14.86 3.77
C GLU A 64 -5.42 -13.53 3.86
N GLU A 65 -6.08 -12.45 4.26
CA GLU A 65 -5.43 -11.15 4.45
C GLU A 65 -4.36 -11.25 5.54
N ARG A 66 -4.68 -11.93 6.64
CA ARG A 66 -3.73 -12.15 7.74
C ARG A 66 -2.53 -12.96 7.29
N GLU A 67 -2.77 -13.99 6.49
CA GLU A 67 -1.71 -14.86 5.99
C GLU A 67 -0.78 -14.12 5.02
N VAL A 68 -1.33 -13.32 4.10
CA VAL A 68 -0.51 -12.51 3.19
C VAL A 68 0.35 -11.50 3.95
N LEU A 69 -0.23 -10.77 4.91
CA LEU A 69 0.55 -9.84 5.74
C LEU A 69 1.64 -10.54 6.54
N ARG A 70 1.39 -11.77 7.01
CA ARG A 70 2.37 -12.59 7.71
C ARG A 70 3.51 -13.02 6.81
N ILE A 71 3.21 -13.49 5.59
CA ILE A 71 4.21 -13.92 4.61
C ILE A 71 5.09 -12.74 4.17
N LEU A 72 4.49 -11.56 4.00
CA LEU A 72 5.19 -10.35 3.58
C LEU A 72 5.92 -9.61 4.70
N ASN A 73 5.80 -10.08 5.94
CA ASN A 73 6.54 -9.49 7.06
C ASN A 73 7.99 -10.00 7.02
N GLY A 74 8.95 -9.09 6.92
CA GLY A 74 10.36 -9.42 6.84
C GLY A 74 11.22 -8.23 6.43
N THR A 75 12.50 -8.50 6.17
CA THR A 75 13.43 -7.51 5.63
C THR A 75 13.57 -7.71 4.12
N TYR A 76 13.53 -6.61 3.37
CA TYR A 76 13.64 -6.60 1.92
C TYR A 76 14.73 -5.65 1.46
N GLU A 77 15.36 -5.99 0.34
CA GLU A 77 16.18 -5.05 -0.42
C GLU A 77 15.28 -4.15 -1.27
N VAL A 78 15.54 -2.84 -1.25
CA VAL A 78 14.80 -1.86 -2.06
C VAL A 78 15.59 -1.60 -3.34
N LYS A 79 14.99 -1.91 -4.49
CA LYS A 79 15.53 -1.59 -5.82
C LYS A 79 14.69 -0.50 -6.48
N ALA A 80 15.30 0.65 -6.76
CA ALA A 80 14.63 1.74 -7.45
C ALA A 80 14.58 1.42 -8.95
N MET A 81 13.40 1.12 -9.49
CA MET A 81 13.23 0.72 -10.90
C MET A 81 12.39 1.75 -11.66
N ALA A 82 12.75 1.99 -12.91
CA ALA A 82 11.96 2.76 -13.88
C ALA A 82 11.60 1.90 -15.09
N THR A 83 10.52 2.25 -15.78
CA THR A 83 10.20 1.66 -17.08
C THR A 83 10.73 2.53 -18.20
N VAL A 84 11.39 1.91 -19.18
CA VAL A 84 11.77 2.55 -20.44
C VAL A 84 11.06 1.85 -21.60
N ARG A 85 10.67 2.63 -22.60
CA ARG A 85 9.97 2.13 -23.78
C ARG A 85 10.98 1.91 -24.92
N GLU A 86 11.20 0.65 -25.27
CA GLU A 86 11.99 0.25 -26.43
C GLU A 86 11.02 -0.25 -27.52
N GLY A 87 10.55 0.69 -28.35
CA GLY A 87 9.53 0.43 -29.38
C GLY A 87 8.19 -0.05 -28.78
N ARG A 88 7.85 -1.32 -29.03
CA ARG A 88 6.62 -1.97 -28.50
C ARG A 88 6.83 -2.70 -27.17
N ARG A 89 8.06 -2.81 -26.67
CA ARG A 89 8.38 -3.54 -25.42
C ARG A 89 8.57 -2.56 -24.26
N LEU A 90 8.12 -2.99 -23.08
CA LEU A 90 8.43 -2.33 -21.81
C LEU A 90 9.60 -3.05 -21.17
N ARG A 91 10.62 -2.30 -20.76
CA ARG A 91 11.77 -2.83 -20.04
C ARG A 91 11.90 -2.12 -18.69
N LEU A 92 12.19 -2.88 -17.65
CA LEU A 92 12.57 -2.35 -16.34
C LEU A 92 14.08 -2.11 -16.31
N VAL A 93 14.46 -0.92 -15.84
CA VAL A 93 15.86 -0.53 -15.62
C VAL A 93 16.00 -0.02 -14.20
N GLU A 94 17.10 -0.37 -13.55
CA GLU A 94 17.41 0.14 -12.22
C GLU A 94 17.91 1.58 -12.33
N VAL A 95 17.34 2.46 -11.52
CA VAL A 95 17.73 3.86 -11.40
C VAL A 95 18.96 3.90 -10.49
N ARG A 96 20.08 4.31 -11.06
CA ARG A 96 21.35 4.53 -10.34
C ARG A 96 21.51 5.99 -9.96
#